data_AF-A0A3B8YC04-F1
#
_entry.id   AF-A0A3B8YC04-F1
#
_cell.length_a   1.000
_cell.length_b   1.000
_cell.length_c   1.000
_cell.angle_alpha   90.00
_cell.angle_beta   90.00
_cell.angle_gamma   90.00
#
_symmetry.space_group_name_H-M   'P 1'
#
loop_
_entity.id
_entity.type
_entity.pdbx_description
1 polymer ?
#
loop_
_entity_poly.entity_id
_entity_poly.type
_entity_poly.pdbx_seq_one_letter_code
_entity_poly.pdbx_strand_id
1 'polypeptide(L)' 'MMSFSDVVETIKNLSLEEKQEIQALLTQYLREERREEIYNNYRKSIGEEQQGELNFSSNIDELKQLIED' A
#
# COMPACT_ATOMS: atom_id res chain seq x y z
N MET A 1 13.55 -12.71 -20.89
CA MET A 1 12.87 -12.18 -19.68
C MET A 1 11.39 -12.23 -19.95
N MET A 2 10.58 -12.73 -19.02
CA MET A 2 9.12 -12.79 -19.19
C MET A 2 8.55 -11.38 -19.07
N SER A 3 7.72 -10.94 -20.02
CA SER A 3 7.04 -9.65 -19.96
C SER A 3 5.78 -9.73 -19.09
N PHE A 4 5.26 -8.58 -18.64
CA PHE A 4 3.97 -8.55 -17.93
C PHE A 4 2.84 -9.16 -18.78
N SER A 5 2.87 -8.92 -20.10
CA SER A 5 1.94 -9.51 -21.06
C SER A 5 1.99 -11.04 -21.02
N ASP A 6 3.19 -11.63 -20.93
CA ASP A 6 3.39 -13.07 -20.84
C ASP A 6 2.85 -13.63 -19.50
N VAL A 7 3.01 -12.90 -18.40
CA VAL A 7 2.46 -13.27 -17.09
C VAL A 7 0.93 -13.28 -17.14
N VAL A 8 0.32 -12.25 -17.71
CA VAL A 8 -1.13 -12.15 -17.87
C VAL A 8 -1.66 -13.31 -18.71
N GLU A 9 -1.00 -13.60 -19.83
CA GLU A 9 -1.42 -14.69 -20.72
C GLU A 9 -1.25 -16.06 -20.07
N THR A 10 -0.20 -16.24 -19.26
CA THR A 10 -0.02 -17.44 -18.44
C THR A 10 -1.17 -17.61 -17.46
N ILE A 11 -1.51 -16.57 -16.68
CA ILE A 11 -2.60 -16.60 -15.70
C ILE A 11 -3.94 -16.92 -16.37
N LYS A 12 -4.22 -16.36 -17.56
CA LYS A 12 -5.47 -16.65 -18.29
C LYS A 12 -5.63 -18.13 -18.62
N ASN A 13 -4.53 -18.81 -18.94
CA ASN A 13 -4.54 -20.21 -19.39
C ASN A 13 -4.53 -21.22 -18.24
N LEU A 14 -4.43 -20.78 -16.99
CA LEU A 14 -4.53 -21.66 -15.81
C LEU A 14 -5.93 -22.23 -15.61
N SER A 15 -6.00 -23.36 -14.91
CA SER A 15 -7.25 -23.92 -14.42
C SER A 15 -7.93 -22.99 -13.42
N LEU A 16 -9.21 -23.25 -13.12
CA LEU A 16 -9.96 -22.47 -12.12
C LEU A 16 -9.30 -22.56 -10.73
N GLU A 17 -8.84 -23.74 -10.34
CA GLU A 17 -8.22 -23.99 -9.04
C GLU A 17 -6.90 -23.23 -8.88
N GLU A 18 -6.03 -23.30 -9.87
CA GLU A 18 -4.76 -22.55 -9.88
C GLU A 18 -4.99 -21.03 -9.84
N LYS A 19 -6.02 -20.53 -10.55
CA LYS A 19 -6.41 -19.10 -10.48
C LYS A 19 -6.86 -18.70 -9.07
N GLN A 20 -7.63 -19.56 -8.40
CA GLN A 20 -8.10 -19.31 -7.03
C GLN A 20 -6.95 -19.31 -6.03
N GLU A 21 -5.99 -20.23 -6.18
CA GLU A 21 -4.79 -20.27 -5.35
C GLU A 21 -3.92 -19.02 -5.54
N ILE A 22 -3.66 -18.62 -6.79
CA ILE A 22 -2.93 -17.38 -7.10
C ILE A 22 -3.67 -16.16 -6.54
N GLN A 23 -5.00 -16.11 -6.64
CA GLN A 23 -5.78 -15.03 -6.07
C GLN A 23 -5.61 -14.94 -4.54
N ALA A 24 -5.63 -16.08 -3.84
CA ALA A 24 -5.42 -16.12 -2.40
C ALA A 24 -4.00 -15.64 -2.02
N LEU A 25 -2.98 -16.09 -2.74
CA LEU A 25 -1.59 -15.68 -2.53
C LEU A 25 -1.38 -14.18 -2.79
N LEU A 26 -1.86 -13.67 -3.92
CA LEU A 26 -1.77 -12.24 -4.26
C LEU A 26 -2.49 -11.38 -3.23
N THR A 27 -3.65 -11.82 -2.74
CA THR A 27 -4.36 -11.12 -1.67
C THR A 27 -3.51 -11.03 -0.41
N GLN A 28 -2.80 -12.10 -0.04
CA GLN A 28 -1.91 -12.07 1.12
C GLN A 28 -0.74 -11.11 0.90
N TYR A 29 -0.10 -11.13 -0.26
CA TYR A 29 1.05 -10.25 -0.54
C TYR A 29 0.66 -8.77 -0.55
N LEU A 30 -0.46 -8.41 -1.19
CA LEU A 30 -0.96 -7.03 -1.15
C LEU A 30 -1.26 -6.55 0.28
N ARG A 31 -1.72 -7.46 1.15
CA ARG A 31 -1.93 -7.14 2.57
C ARG A 31 -0.61 -6.92 3.31
N GLU A 32 0.47 -7.64 2.98
CA GLU A 32 1.79 -7.41 3.56
C GLU A 32 2.40 -6.10 3.08
N GLU A 33 2.33 -5.81 1.78
CA GLU A 33 2.81 -4.54 1.21
C GLU A 33 2.12 -3.34 1.86
N ARG A 34 0.80 -3.42 2.06
CA ARG A 34 0.05 -2.37 2.77
C ARG A 34 0.46 -2.25 4.25
N ARG A 35 0.81 -3.37 4.90
CA ARG A 35 1.32 -3.34 6.29
C ARG A 35 2.68 -2.66 6.37
N GLU A 36 3.56 -2.94 5.41
CA GLU A 36 4.87 -2.32 5.33
C GLU A 36 4.75 -0.80 5.10
N GLU A 37 3.84 -0.37 4.21
CA GLU A 37 3.55 1.05 4.01
C GLU A 37 3.08 1.73 5.30
N ILE A 38 2.15 1.11 6.03
CA ILE A 38 1.68 1.63 7.34
C ILE A 38 2.82 1.72 8.33
N TYR A 39 3.68 0.69 8.39
CA TYR A 39 4.83 0.69 9.28
C TYR A 39 5.82 1.81 8.94
N ASN A 40 6.12 2.00 7.67
CA ASN A 40 7.00 3.07 7.20
C ASN A 40 6.44 4.46 7.53
N ASN A 41 5.13 4.68 7.31
CA ASN A 41 4.46 5.92 7.69
C ASN A 41 4.52 6.16 9.21
N TYR A 42 4.31 5.12 10.02
CA TYR A 42 4.47 5.21 11.47
C TYR A 42 5.90 5.56 11.88
N ARG A 43 6.90 4.93 11.28
CA ARG A 43 8.31 5.25 11.57
C ARG A 43 8.65 6.69 11.19
N LYS A 44 8.10 7.19 10.08
CA LYS A 44 8.24 8.58 9.65
C LYS A 44 7.59 9.53 10.67
N SER A 45 6.35 9.27 11.09
CA SER A 45 5.63 10.14 12.02
C SER A 45 6.31 10.24 13.38
N ILE A 46 6.95 9.16 13.85
CA ILE A 46 7.77 9.21 15.08
C ILE A 46 8.96 10.16 14.92
N GLY A 47 9.59 10.20 13.74
CA GLY A 47 10.66 11.15 13.45
C GLY A 47 10.16 12.59 13.44
N GLU A 48 9.05 12.85 12.74
CA GLU A 48 8.40 14.16 12.67
C GLU A 48 7.96 14.65 14.07
N GLU A 49 7.46 13.75 14.92
CA GLU A 49 7.11 14.06 16.32
C GLU A 49 8.32 14.53 17.11
N GLN A 50 9.42 13.77 17.04
CA GLN A 50 10.67 14.07 17.74
C GLN A 50 11.30 15.39 17.28
N GLN A 51 11.09 15.76 16.02
CA GLN A 51 11.58 17.00 15.43
C GLN A 51 10.63 18.18 15.65
N GLY A 52 9.44 17.95 16.21
CA GLY A 52 8.42 18.97 16.44
C GLY A 52 7.74 19.45 15.15
N GLU A 53 7.77 18.64 14.09
CA GLU A 53 7.23 18.96 12.77
C GLU A 53 5.75 18.56 12.62
N LEU A 54 5.22 17.76 13.54
CA LEU A 54 3.81 17.36 13.52
C LEU A 54 2.90 18.55 13.89
N ASN A 55 2.12 19.00 12.90
CA ASN A 55 1.08 20.00 13.09
C ASN A 55 -0.27 19.32 13.22
N PHE A 56 -0.94 19.54 14.36
CA PHE A 56 -2.29 19.06 14.62
C PHE A 56 -3.26 20.23 14.63
N SER A 57 -4.42 20.06 14.01
CA SER A 57 -5.53 20.99 14.13
C SER A 57 -6.82 20.23 14.39
N SER A 58 -7.69 20.82 15.21
CA SER A 58 -9.08 20.37 15.40
C SER A 58 -10.05 21.08 14.43
N ASN A 59 -9.56 22.00 13.60
CA ASN A 59 -10.31 22.73 12.59
C ASN A 59 -10.16 22.05 11.23
N ILE A 60 -11.29 21.65 10.63
CA ILE A 60 -11.30 20.95 9.35
C ILE A 60 -10.78 21.80 8.18
N ASP A 61 -10.96 23.12 8.22
CA ASP A 61 -10.50 24.00 7.14
C ASP A 61 -8.98 24.15 7.17
N GLU A 62 -8.38 24.20 8.36
CA GLU A 62 -6.91 24.20 8.55
C GLU A 62 -6.30 22.84 8.15
N LEU A 63 -6.96 21.73 8.52
CA LEU A 63 -6.50 20.39 8.13
C LEU A 63 -6.45 20.20 6.62
N LYS A 64 -7.43 20.75 5.87
CA LYS A 64 -7.43 20.66 4.40
C LYS A 64 -6.24 21.38 3.77
N GLN A 65 -5.90 22.57 4.28
CA GLN A 65 -4.74 23.33 3.80
C GLN A 65 -3.44 22.53 3.97
N LEU A 66 -3.28 21.83 5.10
CA LEU A 66 -2.11 21.00 5.39
C LEU A 66 -1.98 19.74 4.50
N ILE A 67 -3.03 19.33 3.79
CA ILE A 67 -3.03 18.15 2.89
C ILE A 67 -2.75 18.57 1.43
N GLU A 68 -2.98 19.83 1.08
CA GLU A 68 -2.81 20.35 -0.29
C GLU A 68 -1.39 20.86 -0.60
N ASP A 69 -0.55 21.04 0.43
CA ASP A 69 0.87 21.40 0.34
C ASP A 69 1.79 20.17 0.15
#